data_AF-A0A7C7L566-F1
#
_entry.id   AF-A0A7C7L566-F1
#
_cell.length_a   1.000
_cell.length_b   1.000
_cell.length_c   1.000
_cell.angle_alpha   90.00
_cell.angle_beta   90.00
_cell.angle_gamma   90.00
#
_symmetry.space_group_name_H-M   'P 1'
#
loop_
_entity.id
_entity.type
_entity.pdbx_description
1 polymer ?
#
loop_
_entity_poly.entity_id
_entity_poly.type
_entity_poly.pdbx_seq_one_letter_code
_entity_poly.pdbx_strand_id
1 'polypeptide(L)'
;MQIDRPNETPNIFPGNWDVVTQELLKTYEAWFKQNWGPVELPWDELNRENFDQDQAVAQAYWMAKLALFEKSGIGAFSLATLQAARYNMEDPTKKFLAGVTYDECRHDEICRRACNRLC
;
A
#
# COMPACT_ATOMS: atom_id res chain seq x y z
N MET A 1 15.82 23.02 33.23
CA MET A 1 15.43 22.03 32.22
C MET A 1 14.12 21.41 32.70
N GLN A 2 12.99 21.88 32.20
CA GLN A 2 11.67 21.36 32.58
C GLN A 2 11.51 20.02 31.87
N ILE A 3 11.40 18.94 32.66
CA ILE A 3 11.03 17.63 32.17
C ILE A 3 9.51 17.69 32.00
N ASP A 4 9.02 17.73 30.76
CA ASP A 4 7.59 17.59 30.47
C ASP A 4 7.14 16.25 31.06
N ARG A 5 6.30 16.32 32.09
CA ARG A 5 5.62 15.13 32.62
C ARG A 5 4.50 14.79 31.64
N PRO A 6 4.41 13.56 31.13
CA PRO A 6 3.27 13.16 30.31
C PRO A 6 1.99 13.36 31.11
N ASN A 7 0.93 13.83 30.45
CA ASN A 7 -0.39 14.10 31.02
C ASN A 7 -0.77 13.07 32.09
N GLU A 8 -1.10 13.53 33.30
CA GLU A 8 -1.40 12.68 34.47
C GLU A 8 -2.69 11.84 34.30
N THR A 9 -3.45 12.07 33.23
CA THR A 9 -4.68 11.33 32.93
C THR A 9 -4.34 10.02 32.19
N PRO A 10 -4.70 8.84 32.73
CA PRO A 10 -4.52 7.57 32.03
C PRO A 10 -5.22 7.58 30.68
N ASN A 11 -4.54 7.11 29.63
CA ASN A 11 -5.20 6.81 28.37
C ASN A 11 -6.14 5.61 28.57
N ILE A 12 -7.44 5.87 28.67
CA ILE A 12 -8.49 4.83 28.80
C ILE A 12 -8.88 4.21 27.44
N PHE A 13 -8.34 4.73 26.33
CA PHE A 13 -8.57 4.16 25.01
C PHE A 13 -7.82 2.82 24.89
N PRO A 14 -8.44 1.76 24.35
CA PRO A 14 -7.83 0.43 24.28
C PRO A 14 -6.66 0.32 23.28
N GLY A 15 -6.24 1.42 22.66
CA GLY A 15 -5.13 1.46 21.70
C GLY A 15 -4.15 2.60 21.97
N ASN A 16 -2.99 2.51 21.34
CA ASN A 16 -2.01 3.59 21.31
C ASN A 16 -2.34 4.62 20.21
N TRP A 17 -2.44 5.88 20.61
CA TRP A 17 -2.66 7.09 19.79
C TRP A 17 -1.46 8.07 19.81
N ASP A 18 -0.33 7.63 20.35
CA ASP A 18 0.90 8.41 20.34
C ASP A 18 1.31 8.72 18.90
N VAL A 19 1.89 9.91 18.71
CA VAL A 19 2.47 10.35 17.44
C VAL A 19 3.91 10.76 17.73
N VAL A 20 4.79 9.76 17.79
CA VAL A 20 6.23 9.96 17.95
C VAL A 20 6.85 10.22 16.58
N THR A 21 6.45 9.47 15.56
CA THR A 21 6.99 9.61 14.19
C THR A 21 6.06 10.45 13.31
N GLN A 22 6.27 11.76 13.33
CA GLN A 22 5.48 12.75 12.58
C GLN A 22 5.57 12.53 11.06
N GLU A 23 6.71 12.08 10.56
CA GLU A 23 6.96 11.82 9.15
C GLU A 23 6.05 10.71 8.62
N LEU A 24 5.79 9.66 9.40
CA LEU A 24 4.87 8.58 9.01
C LEU A 24 3.44 9.10 8.92
N LEU A 25 3.02 9.95 9.86
CA LEU A 25 1.69 10.55 9.84
C LEU A 25 1.51 11.46 8.62
N LYS A 26 2.47 12.36 8.37
CA LYS A 26 2.46 13.25 7.20
C LYS A 26 2.43 12.46 5.90
N THR A 27 3.21 11.39 5.81
CA THR A 27 3.23 10.49 4.65
C THR A 27 1.86 9.86 4.43
N TYR A 28 1.25 9.31 5.49
CA TYR A 28 -0.08 8.72 5.41
C TYR A 28 -1.16 9.74 5.00
N GLU A 29 -1.15 10.94 5.58
CA GLU A 29 -2.13 12.00 5.25
C GLU A 29 -1.99 12.50 3.81
N ALA A 30 -0.75 12.55 3.29
CA ALA A 30 -0.49 12.88 1.90
C ALA A 30 -0.91 11.74 0.96
N TRP A 31 -0.64 10.50 1.34
CA TRP A 31 -1.05 9.30 0.61
C TRP A 31 -2.57 9.18 0.51
N PHE A 32 -3.30 9.36 1.61
CA PHE A 32 -4.76 9.17 1.65
C PHE A 32 -5.51 10.09 0.67
N LYS A 33 -4.99 11.30 0.44
CA LYS A 33 -5.57 12.27 -0.52
C LYS A 33 -5.40 11.84 -1.98
N GLN A 34 -4.48 10.93 -2.26
CA GLN A 34 -4.17 10.41 -3.60
C GLN A 34 -4.91 9.10 -3.88
N ASN A 35 -5.97 8.77 -3.15
CA ASN A 35 -6.66 7.50 -3.35
C ASN A 35 -7.36 7.44 -4.73
N TRP A 36 -7.23 6.31 -5.41
CA TRP A 36 -7.80 5.99 -6.72
C TRP A 36 -7.97 4.47 -6.88
N GLY A 37 -8.84 4.02 -7.78
CA GLY A 37 -9.08 2.59 -8.00
C GLY A 37 -8.52 2.08 -9.33
N PRO A 38 -7.87 0.90 -9.40
CA PRO A 38 -7.47 0.30 -10.67
C PRO A 38 -8.63 0.12 -11.64
N VAL A 39 -9.86 -0.07 -11.14
CA VAL A 39 -11.07 -0.22 -11.96
C VAL A 39 -11.40 1.02 -12.80
N GLU A 40 -10.93 2.20 -12.40
CA GLU A 40 -11.23 3.49 -13.06
C GLU A 40 -10.30 3.77 -14.25
N LEU A 41 -9.24 2.98 -14.42
CA LEU A 41 -8.31 3.15 -15.54
C LEU A 41 -8.97 2.76 -16.88
N PRO A 42 -8.61 3.41 -18.00
CA PRO A 42 -9.17 3.14 -19.32
C PRO A 42 -8.60 1.85 -19.93
N TRP A 43 -8.91 0.71 -19.34
CA TRP A 43 -8.34 -0.59 -19.72
C TRP A 43 -8.57 -0.94 -21.19
N ASP A 44 -9.60 -0.40 -21.82
CA ASP A 44 -9.92 -0.60 -23.25
C ASP A 44 -8.92 0.05 -24.20
N GLU A 45 -8.15 1.03 -23.72
CA GLU A 45 -7.02 1.58 -24.48
C GLU A 45 -5.80 0.65 -24.50
N LEU A 46 -5.69 -0.25 -23.50
CA LEU A 46 -4.69 -1.33 -23.49
C LEU A 46 -5.20 -2.51 -24.32
N ASN A 47 -4.99 -2.43 -25.63
CA ASN A 47 -5.36 -3.48 -26.58
C ASN A 47 -4.11 -4.19 -27.15
N ARG A 48 -4.05 -5.51 -27.01
CA ARG A 48 -3.04 -6.39 -27.60
C ARG A 48 -2.82 -6.13 -29.09
N GLU A 49 -3.87 -5.85 -29.85
CA GLU A 49 -3.81 -5.66 -31.31
C GLU A 49 -2.98 -4.43 -31.74
N ASN A 50 -2.73 -3.51 -30.81
CA ASN A 50 -1.89 -2.33 -31.06
C ASN A 50 -0.38 -2.62 -31.02
N PHE A 51 0.01 -3.87 -30.74
CA PHE A 51 1.41 -4.28 -30.58
C PHE A 51 1.78 -5.42 -31.53
N ASP A 52 3.05 -5.54 -31.89
CA ASP A 52 3.56 -6.79 -32.45
C ASP A 52 3.65 -7.89 -31.37
N GLN A 53 3.95 -9.12 -31.78
CA GLN A 53 4.03 -10.26 -30.87
C GLN A 53 5.08 -10.09 -29.79
N ASP A 54 6.26 -9.60 -30.14
CA ASP A 54 7.38 -9.50 -29.21
C ASP A 54 7.13 -8.37 -28.21
N GLN A 55 6.56 -7.25 -28.65
CA GLN A 55 6.15 -6.12 -27.81
C GLN A 55 5.09 -6.52 -26.79
N ALA A 56 4.08 -7.27 -27.20
CA ALA A 56 3.03 -7.73 -26.28
C ALA A 56 3.58 -8.71 -25.25
N VAL A 57 4.39 -9.68 -25.70
CA VAL A 57 5.03 -10.65 -24.80
C VAL A 57 5.97 -9.94 -23.82
N ALA A 58 6.76 -8.96 -24.26
CA ALA A 58 7.66 -8.21 -23.40
C ALA A 58 6.89 -7.44 -22.31
N GLN A 59 5.79 -6.77 -22.68
CA GLN A 59 4.95 -6.04 -21.72
C GLN A 59 4.26 -6.99 -20.75
N ALA A 60 3.67 -8.08 -21.24
CA ALA A 60 3.03 -9.08 -20.39
C ALA A 60 4.03 -9.73 -19.43
N TYR A 61 5.23 -10.07 -19.90
CA TYR A 61 6.29 -10.61 -19.07
C TYR A 61 6.71 -9.61 -17.98
N TRP A 62 6.85 -8.33 -18.33
CA TRP A 62 7.17 -7.29 -17.36
C TRP A 62 6.09 -7.16 -16.28
N MET A 63 4.82 -7.12 -16.67
CA MET A 63 3.69 -7.05 -15.73
C MET A 63 3.59 -8.32 -14.86
N ALA A 64 3.83 -9.50 -15.42
CA ALA A 64 3.86 -10.75 -14.67
C ALA A 64 5.02 -10.78 -13.65
N LYS A 65 6.18 -10.24 -14.02
CA LYS A 65 7.32 -10.10 -13.13
C LYS A 65 7.01 -9.14 -11.98
N LEU A 66 6.39 -7.98 -12.26
CA LEU A 66 5.96 -7.04 -11.22
C LEU A 66 4.93 -7.68 -10.27
N ALA A 67 3.92 -8.39 -10.81
CA ALA A 67 2.91 -9.09 -10.00
C ALA A 67 3.51 -10.02 -8.94
N LEU A 68 4.63 -10.68 -9.25
CA LEU A 68 5.32 -11.53 -8.29
C LEU A 68 5.83 -10.75 -7.07
N PHE A 69 6.36 -9.53 -7.29
CA PHE A 69 6.83 -8.65 -6.22
C PHE A 69 5.66 -8.09 -5.42
N GLU A 70 4.64 -7.55 -6.07
CA GLU A 70 3.46 -6.98 -5.38
C GLU A 70 2.76 -8.03 -4.50
N LYS A 71 2.59 -9.26 -5.02
CA LYS A 71 2.02 -10.37 -4.23
C LYS A 71 2.83 -10.68 -2.98
N SER A 72 4.15 -10.57 -3.04
CA SER A 72 5.01 -10.75 -1.86
C SER A 72 4.88 -9.57 -0.88
N GLY A 73 4.72 -8.35 -1.40
CA GLY A 73 4.50 -7.14 -0.62
C GLY A 73 3.19 -7.18 0.17
N ILE A 74 2.08 -7.60 -0.45
CA ILE A 74 0.78 -7.80 0.24
C ILE A 74 0.98 -8.66 1.49
N GLY A 75 1.63 -9.81 1.36
CA GLY A 75 1.87 -10.71 2.49
C GLY A 75 2.77 -10.11 3.57
N ALA A 76 3.88 -9.50 3.17
CA ALA A 76 4.86 -8.91 4.08
C ALA A 76 4.27 -7.73 4.87
N PHE A 77 3.64 -6.78 4.18
CA PHE A 77 3.08 -5.58 4.82
C PHE A 77 1.78 -5.86 5.56
N SER A 78 0.98 -6.85 5.14
CA SER A 78 -0.16 -7.33 5.93
C SER A 78 0.31 -7.92 7.26
N LEU A 79 1.36 -8.74 7.24
CA LEU A 79 1.94 -9.30 8.46
C LEU A 79 2.51 -8.20 9.36
N ALA A 80 3.22 -7.22 8.77
CA ALA A 80 3.74 -6.07 9.52
C ALA A 80 2.61 -5.25 10.17
N THR A 81 1.51 -4.99 9.44
CA THR A 81 0.31 -4.31 9.97
C THR A 81 -0.28 -5.07 11.15
N LEU A 82 -0.42 -6.40 11.04
CA LEU A 82 -0.88 -7.25 12.12
C LEU A 82 0.04 -7.19 13.34
N GLN A 83 1.37 -7.27 13.14
CA GLN A 83 2.32 -7.16 14.25
C GLN A 83 2.27 -5.78 14.90
N ALA A 84 2.13 -4.70 14.11
CA ALA A 84 2.03 -3.35 14.65
C ALA A 84 0.79 -3.18 15.54
N ALA A 85 -0.35 -3.77 15.15
CA ALA A 85 -1.54 -3.84 15.99
C ALA A 85 -1.30 -4.69 17.24
N ARG A 86 -0.72 -5.90 17.09
CA ARG A 86 -0.43 -6.84 18.20
C ARG A 86 0.45 -6.23 19.28
N TYR A 87 1.50 -5.49 18.89
CA TYR A 87 2.44 -4.87 19.81
C TYR A 87 2.03 -3.45 20.24
N ASN A 88 0.81 -3.03 19.90
CA ASN A 88 0.27 -1.71 20.22
C ASN A 88 1.23 -0.56 19.85
N MET A 89 1.84 -0.66 18.67
CA MET A 89 2.71 0.39 18.13
C MET A 89 1.93 1.69 17.94
N GLU A 90 2.65 2.79 17.77
CA GLU A 90 2.06 4.12 17.58
C GLU A 90 1.06 4.16 16.41
N ASP A 91 0.11 5.11 16.46
CA ASP A 91 -0.93 5.27 15.45
C ASP A 91 -0.36 5.51 14.03
N PRO A 92 0.65 6.38 13.82
CA PRO A 92 1.25 6.60 12.50
C PRO A 92 1.81 5.34 11.85
N THR A 93 2.43 4.45 12.63
CA THR A 93 2.99 3.19 12.10
C THR A 93 1.89 2.29 11.55
N LYS A 94 0.79 2.11 12.30
CA LYS A 94 -0.33 1.27 11.88
C LYS A 94 -1.00 1.83 10.62
N LYS A 95 -1.24 3.13 10.58
CA LYS A 95 -1.82 3.83 9.42
C LYS A 95 -0.94 3.71 8.17
N PHE A 96 0.36 3.96 8.32
CA PHE A 96 1.32 3.86 7.23
C PHE A 96 1.34 2.44 6.64
N LEU A 97 1.49 1.40 7.48
CA LEU A 97 1.55 0.01 7.02
C LEU A 97 0.24 -0.44 6.37
N ALA A 98 -0.91 0.00 6.89
CA ALA A 98 -2.20 -0.25 6.26
C ALA A 98 -2.31 0.40 4.87
N GLY A 99 -1.79 1.63 4.72
CA GLY A 99 -1.75 2.32 3.43
C GLY A 99 -0.85 1.62 2.41
N VAL A 100 0.37 1.22 2.82
CA VAL A 100 1.27 0.43 1.96
C VAL A 100 0.60 -0.87 1.55
N THR A 101 0.00 -1.61 2.48
CA THR A 101 -0.70 -2.87 2.18
C THR A 101 -1.82 -2.68 1.17
N TYR A 102 -2.55 -1.56 1.25
CA TYR A 102 -3.60 -1.22 0.29
C TYR A 102 -3.03 -0.95 -1.11
N ASP A 103 -1.90 -0.26 -1.20
CA ASP A 103 -1.23 0.02 -2.48
C ASP A 103 -0.72 -1.24 -3.16
N GLU A 104 -0.13 -2.16 -2.40
CA GLU A 104 0.31 -3.47 -2.90
C GLU A 104 -0.85 -4.26 -3.52
N CYS A 105 -2.05 -4.19 -2.92
CA CYS A 105 -3.26 -4.78 -3.50
C CYS A 105 -3.64 -4.12 -4.84
N ARG A 106 -3.55 -2.79 -4.93
CA ARG A 106 -3.85 -2.05 -6.16
C ARG A 106 -2.86 -2.37 -7.27
N HIS A 107 -1.57 -2.43 -6.94
CA HIS A 107 -0.52 -2.75 -7.89
C HIS A 107 -0.64 -4.19 -8.42
N ASP A 108 -0.94 -5.17 -7.56
CA ASP A 108 -1.22 -6.55 -7.99
C ASP A 108 -2.41 -6.59 -8.97
N GLU A 109 -3.49 -5.86 -8.67
CA GLU A 109 -4.65 -5.78 -9.56
C GLU A 109 -4.30 -5.17 -10.93
N ILE A 110 -3.48 -4.11 -10.96
CA ILE A 110 -3.00 -3.49 -12.21
C ILE A 110 -2.21 -4.52 -13.03
N CYS A 111 -1.26 -5.20 -12.40
CA CYS A 111 -0.42 -6.17 -13.09
C CYS A 111 -1.26 -7.31 -13.68
N ARG A 112 -2.22 -7.85 -12.91
CA ARG A 112 -3.16 -8.88 -13.38
C ARG A 112 -4.03 -8.41 -14.54
N ARG A 113 -4.62 -7.21 -14.44
CA ARG A 113 -5.48 -6.65 -15.49
C ARG A 113 -4.68 -6.39 -16.77
N ALA A 114 -3.47 -5.85 -16.64
CA ALA A 114 -2.58 -5.63 -17.77
C ALA A 114 -2.20 -6.96 -18.45
N CYS A 115 -1.81 -7.98 -17.69
CA CYS A 115 -1.54 -9.32 -18.23
C CYS A 115 -2.76 -9.90 -18.97
N ASN A 116 -3.97 -9.81 -18.39
CA ASN A 116 -5.19 -10.31 -19.03
C ASN A 116 -5.54 -9.61 -20.34
N ARG A 117 -5.04 -8.39 -20.59
CA ARG A 117 -5.26 -7.65 -21.83
C ARG A 117 -4.18 -7.92 -22.88
N LEU A 118 -3.00 -8.38 -22.44
CA LEU A 118 -1.82 -8.58 -23.29
C LEU A 118 -1.57 -10.07 -23.65
N CYS A 119 -2.17 -11.00 -22.91
CA CYS A 119 -2.06 -12.46 -23.09
C CYS A 119 -3.37 -13.10 -23.53
#